data_AF-A0AB33KZC4-F1
#
_entry.id   AF-A0AB33KZC4-F1
#
_cell.length_a   1.000
_cell.length_b   1.000
_cell.length_c   1.000
_cell.angle_alpha   90.00
_cell.angle_beta   90.00
_cell.angle_gamma   90.00
#
_symmetry.space_group_name_H-M   'P 1'
#
loop_
_entity.id
_entity.type
_entity.pdbx_description
1 polymer ?
#
loop_
_entity_poly.entity_id
_entity_poly.type
_entity_poly.pdbx_seq_one_letter_code
_entity_poly.pdbx_strand_id
1 'polypeptide(L)'
;MNIKAKLFVCGEERELLTTNLNYNRLTDWNGKPTSALMGGTISVTFESQMYDDSFAEWIKANRTANSKVEYPANLYLLRDGKIVFYKDEFDGVELFQYNFQDGVLVNYYEAFDNQKGMYVTLTISPAMQDYRFFNNSTDWRRKSPTRYIKHWQESFIPPIKETPYKAKENKESQKEKKPFKIILRAKNTDIKNGVFGFDSIPKESIVISDYEKLKKEYKPLSEKILEDEYIPNWISIRKNQTVELMLDWEKKGRAKEYDDIAFEEHPDFSFEPKNLKGVKEVKITCKNNNAIPAQILVKADNKLTVGALNIYYPKPKTIDLEWCFVEIQGNGKDYALLKKEVNKQKLENYLRKGLNPALIDAPITNNSATLIDISQHSTKFKNYGFLKKHPNVNIGNYIERSRKEVILSAISSKHVEDVNKLTVYFINQKCINEKDIQPNGKYKTMGGVSPTGTGVAFLVLDPNGNIETENIIHELMHAMGLRHTFKGAEHEFKSSKTDNYMDYQNNKKHTYKWQWEKLQEYSKLK
;
A
#
# COMPACT_ATOMS: atom_id res chain seq x y z
N MET A 1 18.69 -3.81 44.61
CA MET A 1 17.74 -4.06 43.52
C MET A 1 17.00 -2.76 43.29
N ASN A 2 17.22 -2.14 42.14
CA ASN A 2 16.50 -0.93 41.77
C ASN A 2 15.20 -1.36 41.08
N ILE A 3 14.07 -0.74 41.38
CA ILE A 3 12.81 -1.05 40.68
C ILE A 3 12.46 0.16 39.84
N LYS A 4 12.35 -0.07 38.54
CA LYS A 4 11.94 0.95 37.57
C LYS A 4 10.51 0.67 37.14
N ALA A 5 9.70 1.69 36.91
CA ALA A 5 8.30 1.51 36.55
C ALA A 5 7.91 2.36 35.34
N LYS A 6 7.08 1.82 34.45
CA LYS A 6 6.54 2.56 33.30
C LYS A 6 5.02 2.51 33.28
N LEU A 7 4.40 3.65 32.98
CA LEU A 7 2.97 3.78 32.71
C LEU A 7 2.72 3.65 31.20
N PHE A 8 1.67 2.91 30.84
CA PHE A 8 1.17 2.79 29.48
C PHE A 8 -0.33 3.13 29.48
N VAL A 9 -0.69 4.31 28.95
CA VAL A 9 -2.08 4.79 28.87
C VAL A 9 -2.19 5.86 27.78
N CYS A 10 -3.37 6.03 27.18
CA CYS A 10 -3.60 6.98 26.07
C CYS A 10 -2.73 6.75 24.81
N GLY A 11 -2.15 5.56 24.63
CA GLY A 11 -1.19 5.27 23.56
C GLY A 11 0.24 5.76 23.85
N GLU A 12 0.43 6.39 25.00
CA GLU A 12 1.70 6.96 25.46
C GLU A 12 2.39 6.04 26.48
N GLU A 13 3.72 6.14 26.53
CA GLU A 13 4.59 5.47 27.49
C GLU A 13 5.32 6.52 28.32
N ARG A 14 5.31 6.37 29.65
CA ARG A 14 6.00 7.29 30.57
C ARG A 14 6.83 6.54 31.60
N GLU A 15 8.10 6.90 31.68
CA GLU A 15 9.00 6.46 32.74
C GLU A 15 8.63 7.14 34.06
N LEU A 16 8.30 6.33 35.07
CA LEU A 16 7.78 6.83 36.33
C LEU A 16 8.93 7.16 37.28
N LEU A 17 8.91 8.40 37.78
CA LEU A 17 9.70 8.85 38.92
C LEU A 17 9.14 8.25 40.21
N THR A 18 7.82 8.29 40.36
CA THR A 18 7.12 7.71 41.52
C THR A 18 5.77 7.13 41.12
N THR A 19 5.32 6.12 41.86
CA THR A 19 3.97 5.57 41.77
C THR A 19 3.47 5.22 43.17
N ASN A 20 2.21 5.53 43.45
CA ASN A 20 1.55 5.24 44.72
C ASN A 20 0.19 4.60 44.44
N LEU A 21 -0.08 3.50 45.14
CA LEU A 21 -1.34 2.77 45.09
C LEU A 21 -1.68 2.32 46.51
N ASN A 22 -2.79 2.81 47.05
CA ASN A 22 -3.22 2.49 48.40
C ASN A 22 -4.60 1.84 48.38
N TYR A 23 -4.74 0.76 49.14
CA TYR A 23 -6.01 0.17 49.50
C TYR A 23 -6.16 0.18 51.01
N ASN A 24 -7.37 0.46 51.48
CA ASN A 24 -7.68 0.46 52.90
C ASN A 24 -9.00 -0.26 53.16
N ARG A 25 -9.15 -0.79 54.38
CA ARG A 25 -10.43 -1.30 54.91
C ARG A 25 -10.71 -0.57 56.21
N LEU A 26 -11.96 -0.24 56.44
CA LEU A 26 -12.38 0.26 57.74
C LEU A 26 -12.40 -0.90 58.73
N THR A 27 -12.22 -0.60 60.01
CA THR A 27 -12.48 -1.56 61.09
C THR A 27 -13.88 -1.30 61.64
N ASP A 28 -14.61 -2.37 61.91
CA ASP A 28 -15.88 -2.28 62.64
C ASP A 28 -15.65 -1.90 64.12
N TRP A 29 -16.74 -1.73 64.86
CA TRP A 29 -16.71 -1.38 66.29
C TRP A 29 -16.04 -2.44 67.19
N ASN A 30 -15.79 -3.65 66.67
CA ASN A 30 -15.05 -4.73 67.34
C ASN A 30 -13.57 -4.80 66.91
N GLY A 31 -13.10 -3.85 66.09
CA GLY A 31 -11.74 -3.84 65.55
C GLY A 31 -11.50 -4.84 64.42
N LYS A 32 -12.55 -5.47 63.85
CA LYS A 32 -12.43 -6.41 62.74
C LYS A 32 -12.53 -5.68 61.38
N PRO A 33 -11.77 -6.07 60.34
CA PRO A 33 -11.87 -5.44 59.03
C PRO A 33 -13.26 -5.61 58.41
N THR A 34 -13.82 -4.54 57.85
CA THR A 34 -15.06 -4.60 57.08
C THR A 34 -14.85 -5.32 55.74
N SER A 35 -15.94 -5.82 55.14
CA SER A 35 -15.90 -6.50 53.85
C SER A 35 -15.58 -5.57 52.67
N ALA A 36 -15.87 -4.27 52.81
CA ALA A 36 -15.66 -3.27 51.79
C ALA A 36 -14.17 -2.86 51.71
N LEU A 37 -13.51 -3.19 50.60
CA LEU A 37 -12.24 -2.61 50.23
C LEU A 37 -12.49 -1.18 49.69
N MET A 38 -11.76 -0.21 50.22
CA MET A 38 -11.76 1.19 49.77
C MET A 38 -10.41 1.57 49.14
N GLY A 39 -10.40 2.68 48.40
CA GLY A 39 -9.21 3.20 47.73
C GLY A 39 -9.03 2.67 46.31
N GLY A 40 -7.78 2.33 45.98
CA GLY A 40 -7.38 1.90 44.64
C GLY A 40 -7.31 3.04 43.62
N THR A 41 -7.13 4.29 44.06
CA THR A 41 -6.64 5.35 43.17
C THR A 41 -5.13 5.18 43.02
N ILE A 42 -4.65 5.46 41.82
CA ILE A 42 -3.25 5.35 41.48
C ILE A 42 -2.73 6.76 41.25
N SER A 43 -1.64 7.14 41.91
CA SER A 43 -0.95 8.39 41.61
C SER A 43 0.42 8.08 41.01
N VAL A 44 0.70 8.64 39.84
CA VAL A 44 1.95 8.44 39.09
C VAL A 44 2.58 9.79 38.80
N THR A 45 3.89 9.89 38.92
CA THR A 45 4.65 11.09 38.56
C THR A 45 5.74 10.74 37.56
N PHE A 46 5.85 11.52 36.51
CA PHE A 46 6.87 11.38 35.45
C PHE A 46 7.36 12.77 35.01
N GLU A 47 8.50 12.82 34.33
CA GLU A 47 9.03 14.04 33.72
C GLU A 47 8.15 14.45 32.53
N SER A 48 7.85 15.75 32.40
CA SER A 48 7.02 16.26 31.31
C SER A 48 7.70 15.99 29.96
N GLN A 49 6.94 15.46 28.99
CA GLN A 49 7.44 15.04 27.68
C GLN A 49 6.50 15.48 26.55
N MET A 50 6.98 15.34 25.31
CA MET A 50 6.14 15.55 24.13
C MET A 50 4.91 14.63 24.20
N TYR A 51 3.74 15.14 23.81
CA TYR A 51 2.44 14.45 23.81
C TYR A 51 1.73 14.33 25.18
N ASP A 52 2.18 15.04 26.21
CA ASP A 52 1.44 15.12 27.49
C ASP A 52 0.06 15.79 27.36
N ASP A 53 -0.16 16.53 26.27
CA ASP A 53 -1.48 17.06 25.86
C ASP A 53 -2.55 15.95 25.80
N SER A 54 -2.18 14.70 25.50
CA SER A 54 -3.11 13.56 25.47
C SER A 54 -3.73 13.28 26.85
N PHE A 55 -3.01 13.53 27.95
CA PHE A 55 -3.53 13.39 29.31
C PHE A 55 -4.38 14.61 29.70
N ALA A 56 -3.98 15.80 29.27
CA ALA A 56 -4.78 17.02 29.45
C ALA A 56 -6.10 16.97 28.66
N GLU A 57 -6.12 16.34 27.50
CA GLU A 57 -7.34 16.04 26.75
C GLU A 57 -8.19 14.98 27.47
N TRP A 58 -7.57 13.93 28.00
CA TRP A 58 -8.29 12.88 28.72
C TRP A 58 -9.07 13.43 29.93
N ILE A 59 -8.49 14.29 30.76
CA ILE A 59 -9.19 14.86 31.92
C ILE A 59 -10.35 15.79 31.53
N LYS A 60 -10.28 16.43 30.35
CA LYS A 60 -11.33 17.32 29.82
C LYS A 60 -12.41 16.56 29.04
N ALA A 61 -12.07 15.38 28.52
CA ALA A 61 -12.93 14.62 27.64
C ALA A 61 -14.14 14.04 28.40
N ASN A 62 -15.29 14.11 27.75
CA ASN A 62 -16.54 13.55 28.23
C ASN A 62 -17.24 12.77 27.10
N ARG A 63 -18.28 12.02 27.45
CA ARG A 63 -19.04 11.17 26.54
C ARG A 63 -20.47 11.70 26.34
N THR A 64 -20.71 13.00 26.53
CA THR A 64 -22.06 13.61 26.45
C THR A 64 -22.73 13.46 25.08
N ALA A 65 -21.94 13.31 24.00
CA ALA A 65 -22.45 13.04 22.66
C ALA A 65 -22.96 11.60 22.46
N ASN A 66 -22.64 10.67 23.37
CA ASN A 66 -23.11 9.29 23.32
C ASN A 66 -24.42 9.16 24.11
N SER A 67 -25.55 9.15 23.40
CA SER A 67 -26.90 9.03 24.00
C SER A 67 -27.15 7.71 24.75
N LYS A 68 -26.25 6.72 24.63
CA LYS A 68 -26.33 5.44 25.36
C LYS A 68 -25.71 5.49 26.75
N VAL A 69 -24.97 6.55 27.08
CA VAL A 69 -24.32 6.70 28.39
C VAL A 69 -25.08 7.77 29.17
N GLU A 70 -25.72 7.38 30.26
CA GLU A 70 -26.52 8.28 31.08
C GLU A 70 -25.64 9.23 31.92
N TYR A 71 -26.23 10.36 32.31
CA TYR A 71 -25.63 11.25 33.29
C TYR A 71 -25.65 10.58 34.69
N PRO A 72 -24.58 10.66 35.50
CA PRO A 72 -23.35 11.44 35.30
C PRO A 72 -22.20 10.67 34.65
N ALA A 73 -22.39 9.41 34.23
CA ALA A 73 -21.32 8.60 33.65
C ALA A 73 -20.77 9.16 32.33
N ASN A 74 -21.60 9.95 31.63
CA ASN A 74 -21.20 10.65 30.41
C ASN A 74 -20.30 11.87 30.64
N LEU A 75 -20.03 12.28 31.89
CA LEU A 75 -19.20 13.46 32.19
C LEU A 75 -17.68 13.20 32.09
N TYR A 76 -17.28 11.94 31.96
CA TYR A 76 -15.87 11.56 31.91
C TYR A 76 -15.61 10.50 30.85
N LEU A 77 -14.37 10.43 30.38
CA LEU A 77 -13.88 9.42 29.45
C LEU A 77 -13.13 8.31 30.18
N LEU A 78 -13.47 7.07 29.85
CA LEU A 78 -12.81 5.88 30.38
C LEU A 78 -11.60 5.48 29.50
N ARG A 79 -10.48 5.13 30.12
CA ARG A 79 -9.30 4.56 29.45
C ARG A 79 -8.76 3.36 30.21
N ASP A 80 -8.24 2.41 29.45
CA ASP A 80 -7.51 1.28 29.98
C ASP A 80 -6.01 1.58 29.99
N GLY A 81 -5.30 0.98 30.92
CA GLY A 81 -3.85 1.15 31.01
C GLY A 81 -3.19 0.16 31.93
N LYS A 82 -1.87 0.27 32.03
CA LYS A 82 -1.06 -0.60 32.88
C LYS A 82 0.18 0.10 33.39
N ILE A 83 0.69 -0.39 34.51
CA ILE A 83 1.98 -0.03 35.07
C ILE A 83 2.83 -1.30 35.13
N VAL A 84 4.01 -1.27 34.52
CA VAL A 84 4.95 -2.40 34.48
C VAL A 84 6.15 -2.07 35.34
N PHE A 85 6.51 -2.99 36.24
CA PHE A 85 7.67 -2.86 37.14
C PHE A 85 8.81 -3.76 36.65
N TYR A 86 9.98 -3.17 36.47
CA TYR A 86 11.18 -3.82 35.93
C TYR A 86 12.28 -3.89 36.99
N LYS A 87 13.13 -4.91 36.85
CA LYS A 87 14.34 -5.08 37.64
C LYS A 87 15.50 -4.27 37.07
N ASP A 88 16.09 -3.46 37.94
CA ASP A 88 17.33 -2.67 37.80
C ASP A 88 17.29 -1.55 36.73
N GLU A 89 16.80 -1.82 35.52
CA GLU A 89 16.71 -0.87 34.40
C GLU A 89 15.32 -0.87 33.74
N PHE A 90 15.02 0.20 32.99
CA PHE A 90 13.84 0.28 32.15
C PHE A 90 13.93 -0.77 31.03
N ASP A 91 12.82 -1.46 30.75
CA ASP A 91 12.74 -2.55 29.75
C ASP A 91 13.59 -3.80 30.05
N GLY A 92 14.08 -3.94 31.29
CA GLY A 92 14.73 -5.14 31.78
C GLY A 92 13.76 -6.29 32.10
N VAL A 93 14.11 -7.11 33.09
CA VAL A 93 13.23 -8.22 33.51
C VAL A 93 11.96 -7.67 34.19
N GLU A 94 10.80 -7.92 33.60
CA GLU A 94 9.51 -7.60 34.21
C GLU A 94 9.31 -8.40 35.51
N LEU A 95 9.06 -7.69 36.60
CA LEU A 95 8.81 -8.28 37.92
C LEU A 95 7.33 -8.59 38.10
N PHE A 96 6.48 -7.58 37.86
CA PHE A 96 5.04 -7.70 37.92
C PHE A 96 4.37 -6.53 37.20
N GLN A 97 3.09 -6.70 36.88
CA GLN A 97 2.27 -5.67 36.27
C GLN A 97 1.08 -5.34 37.18
N TYR A 98 0.67 -4.09 37.11
CA TYR A 98 -0.60 -3.60 37.62
C TYR A 98 -1.44 -3.14 36.42
N ASN A 99 -2.54 -3.83 36.15
CA ASN A 99 -3.43 -3.51 35.03
C ASN A 99 -4.70 -2.86 35.56
N PHE A 100 -5.22 -1.90 34.81
CA PHE A 100 -6.48 -1.26 35.16
C PHE A 100 -7.37 -1.06 33.93
N GLN A 101 -8.68 -1.17 34.15
CA GLN A 101 -9.72 -0.91 33.16
C GLN A 101 -10.75 0.06 33.70
N ASP A 102 -11.46 0.69 32.78
CA ASP A 102 -12.44 1.74 33.07
C ASP A 102 -11.80 2.83 33.97
N GLY A 103 -10.62 3.30 33.60
CA GLY A 103 -9.88 4.35 34.29
C GLY A 103 -10.46 5.73 34.03
N VAL A 104 -10.73 6.50 35.09
CA VAL A 104 -11.02 7.94 35.01
C VAL A 104 -9.82 8.71 35.51
N LEU A 105 -9.35 9.70 34.73
CA LEU A 105 -8.34 10.64 35.19
C LEU A 105 -9.01 11.69 36.08
N VAL A 106 -8.73 11.65 37.39
CA VAL A 106 -9.37 12.52 38.40
C VAL A 106 -8.53 13.72 38.78
N ASN A 107 -7.22 13.68 38.50
CA ASN A 107 -6.32 14.81 38.70
C ASN A 107 -5.21 14.81 37.64
N TYR A 108 -4.93 15.98 37.09
CA TYR A 108 -3.75 16.28 36.27
C TYR A 108 -3.08 17.48 36.93
N TYR A 109 -1.87 17.28 37.45
CA TYR A 109 -1.09 18.34 38.10
C TYR A 109 0.28 18.43 37.44
N GLU A 110 0.56 19.54 36.79
CA GLU A 110 1.84 19.81 36.16
C GLU A 110 2.53 20.96 36.89
N ALA A 111 3.80 20.77 37.25
CA ALA A 111 4.57 21.74 38.03
C ALA A 111 6.03 21.74 37.60
N PHE A 112 6.68 22.89 37.80
CA PHE A 112 8.11 23.06 37.62
C PHE A 112 8.79 23.26 38.97
N ASP A 113 9.84 22.50 39.22
CA ASP A 113 10.72 22.63 40.36
C ASP A 113 12.17 22.77 39.88
N ASN A 114 12.90 23.76 40.41
CA ASN A 114 14.25 24.07 39.93
C ASN A 114 15.27 22.92 40.12
N GLN A 115 14.99 21.96 41.00
CA GLN A 115 15.85 20.78 41.20
C GLN A 115 15.34 19.55 40.43
N LYS A 116 14.03 19.41 40.25
CA LYS A 116 13.40 18.23 39.63
C LYS A 116 12.99 18.43 38.16
N GLY A 117 13.12 19.65 37.64
CA GLY A 117 12.64 19.99 36.31
C GLY A 117 11.11 20.10 36.26
N MET A 118 10.56 19.93 35.06
CA MET A 118 9.12 19.93 34.84
C MET A 118 8.58 18.51 34.99
N TYR A 119 7.57 18.32 35.83
CA TYR A 119 6.98 17.01 36.07
C TYR A 119 5.45 17.06 36.08
N VAL A 120 4.86 15.92 35.73
CA VAL A 120 3.41 15.72 35.70
C VAL A 120 3.05 14.64 36.70
N THR A 121 2.07 14.92 37.55
CA THR A 121 1.43 13.95 38.45
C THR A 121 0.00 13.69 37.98
N LEU A 122 -0.30 12.44 37.64
CA LEU A 122 -1.64 11.98 37.31
C LEU A 122 -2.23 11.20 38.48
N THR A 123 -3.50 11.45 38.81
CA THR A 123 -4.28 10.56 39.69
C THR A 123 -5.38 9.90 38.88
N ILE A 124 -5.32 8.56 38.79
CA ILE A 124 -6.26 7.75 38.04
C ILE A 124 -7.13 6.97 39.03
N SER A 125 -8.45 6.98 38.83
CA SER A 125 -9.42 6.15 39.54
C SER A 125 -9.95 5.08 38.61
N PRO A 126 -9.46 3.83 38.69
CA PRO A 126 -9.99 2.73 37.88
C PRO A 126 -11.11 1.97 38.57
N ALA A 127 -12.04 1.46 37.75
CA ALA A 127 -13.13 0.62 38.20
C ALA A 127 -12.68 -0.83 38.41
N MET A 128 -11.78 -1.32 37.56
CA MET A 128 -11.27 -2.69 37.60
C MET A 128 -9.76 -2.68 37.69
N GLN A 129 -9.22 -3.47 38.62
CA GLN A 129 -7.80 -3.44 38.98
C GLN A 129 -7.28 -4.86 39.20
N ASP A 130 -6.17 -5.19 38.54
CA ASP A 130 -5.50 -6.48 38.65
C ASP A 130 -4.04 -6.27 39.10
N TYR A 131 -3.73 -6.68 40.34
CA TYR A 131 -2.39 -6.56 40.94
C TYR A 131 -1.65 -7.91 40.96
N ARG A 132 -0.36 -7.91 40.58
CA ARG A 132 0.54 -9.09 40.45
C ARG A 132 0.06 -10.14 39.44
N PHE A 133 -0.19 -9.69 38.21
CA PHE A 133 -0.45 -10.62 37.12
C PHE A 133 0.85 -11.30 36.66
N PHE A 134 0.92 -12.63 36.75
CA PHE A 134 2.00 -13.44 36.19
C PHE A 134 1.56 -14.04 34.85
N ASN A 135 2.45 -14.00 33.87
CA ASN A 135 2.19 -13.97 32.42
C ASN A 135 1.69 -15.30 31.77
N ASN A 136 0.98 -16.17 32.49
CA ASN A 136 0.68 -17.56 32.05
C ASN A 136 -0.81 -17.98 32.01
N SER A 137 -1.76 -17.05 31.90
CA SER A 137 -3.17 -17.39 31.57
C SER A 137 -3.70 -16.50 30.44
N THR A 138 -4.08 -17.10 29.31
CA THR A 138 -4.70 -16.43 28.15
C THR A 138 -6.21 -16.26 28.30
N ASP A 139 -6.80 -16.74 29.40
CA ASP A 139 -8.22 -16.59 29.68
C ASP A 139 -8.46 -15.45 30.69
N TRP A 140 -8.89 -14.29 30.18
CA TRP A 140 -9.26 -13.11 30.97
C TRP A 140 -10.50 -13.31 31.85
N ARG A 141 -11.26 -14.40 31.63
CA ARG A 141 -12.42 -14.83 32.43
C ARG A 141 -12.00 -15.74 33.57
N ARG A 142 -10.80 -16.31 33.54
CA ARG A 142 -10.22 -17.09 34.64
C ARG A 142 -9.53 -16.18 35.64
N LYS A 143 -10.38 -15.64 36.53
CA LYS A 143 -10.11 -15.12 37.88
C LYS A 143 -8.62 -14.97 38.23
N SER A 144 -8.10 -13.74 38.11
CA SER A 144 -7.04 -13.36 39.06
C SER A 144 -7.67 -13.40 40.46
N PRO A 145 -7.12 -14.15 41.44
CA PRO A 145 -7.61 -14.12 42.81
C PRO A 145 -7.49 -12.71 43.46
N THR A 146 -6.82 -11.77 42.79
CA THR A 146 -6.56 -10.39 43.27
C THR A 146 -7.35 -9.32 42.52
N ARG A 147 -8.31 -9.68 41.65
CA ARG A 147 -9.09 -8.68 40.90
C ARG A 147 -10.00 -7.89 41.84
N TYR A 148 -9.80 -6.57 41.90
CA TYR A 148 -10.68 -5.65 42.60
C TYR A 148 -11.59 -4.95 41.60
N ILE A 149 -12.90 -5.05 41.81
CA ILE A 149 -13.94 -4.50 40.93
C ILE A 149 -14.80 -3.55 41.76
N LYS A 150 -14.85 -2.29 41.34
CA LYS A 150 -15.74 -1.28 41.91
C LYS A 150 -17.13 -1.39 41.27
N HIS A 151 -18.15 -1.01 42.02
CA HIS A 151 -19.55 -1.12 41.62
C HIS A 151 -19.91 -0.33 40.36
N TRP A 152 -19.14 0.71 40.01
CA TRP A 152 -19.40 1.60 38.88
C TRP A 152 -18.73 1.16 37.57
N GLN A 153 -18.10 -0.01 37.53
CA GLN A 153 -17.51 -0.57 36.30
C GLN A 153 -18.54 -0.62 35.14
N GLU A 154 -18.06 -0.49 33.90
CA GLU A 154 -18.88 -0.61 32.68
C GLU A 154 -18.53 -1.85 31.86
N SER A 155 -17.31 -2.37 31.96
CA SER A 155 -16.76 -3.40 31.08
C SER A 155 -16.80 -4.85 31.63
N PHE A 156 -17.34 -5.09 32.83
CA PHE A 156 -17.36 -6.41 33.47
C PHE A 156 -18.43 -7.33 32.91
N ILE A 157 -18.00 -8.55 32.56
CA ILE A 157 -18.89 -9.65 32.18
C ILE A 157 -18.77 -10.75 33.26
N PRO A 158 -19.84 -11.08 34.01
CA PRO A 158 -19.79 -12.11 35.04
C PRO A 158 -19.55 -13.51 34.42
N PRO A 159 -18.76 -14.38 35.08
CA PRO A 159 -18.53 -15.72 34.57
C PRO A 159 -19.81 -16.55 34.53
N ILE A 160 -20.06 -17.21 33.40
CA ILE A 160 -21.14 -18.19 33.22
C ILE A 160 -20.77 -19.45 34.04
N LYS A 161 -21.71 -19.96 34.85
CA LYS A 161 -21.53 -21.17 35.69
C LYS A 161 -21.04 -22.36 34.86
N GLU A 162 -19.86 -22.89 35.17
CA GLU A 162 -19.33 -24.13 34.57
C GLU A 162 -19.97 -25.37 35.20
N THR A 163 -20.30 -26.35 34.36
CA THR A 163 -20.64 -27.74 34.72
C THR A 163 -19.37 -28.53 35.09
N PRO A 164 -19.47 -29.59 35.93
CA PRO A 164 -18.30 -30.23 36.53
C PRO A 164 -17.44 -31.02 35.54
N TYR A 165 -16.13 -30.81 35.64
CA TYR A 165 -15.06 -31.38 34.80
C TYR A 165 -14.67 -32.82 35.19
N LYS A 166 -14.45 -33.68 34.18
CA LYS A 166 -13.76 -34.99 34.27
C LYS A 166 -12.26 -34.80 34.00
N ALA A 167 -11.41 -35.33 34.87
CA ALA A 167 -9.95 -35.20 34.79
C ALA A 167 -9.34 -35.80 33.51
N LYS A 168 -8.39 -35.08 32.87
CA LYS A 168 -7.31 -35.67 32.05
C LYS A 168 -6.01 -34.86 32.14
N GLU A 169 -4.98 -35.58 32.58
CA GLU A 169 -3.52 -35.56 32.38
C GLU A 169 -2.77 -34.28 31.95
N ASN A 170 -1.69 -34.03 32.69
CA ASN A 170 -0.60 -33.10 32.42
C ASN A 170 -0.11 -33.14 30.96
N LYS A 171 -0.30 -32.04 30.25
CA LYS A 171 0.57 -31.64 29.13
C LYS A 171 1.01 -30.21 29.36
N GLU A 172 2.31 -29.99 29.30
CA GLU A 172 2.99 -28.70 29.38
C GLU A 172 2.27 -27.66 28.53
N SER A 173 1.80 -26.57 29.15
CA SER A 173 1.12 -25.49 28.45
C SER A 173 2.15 -24.61 27.73
N GLN A 174 2.34 -24.85 26.43
CA GLN A 174 3.01 -23.91 25.55
C GLN A 174 2.21 -22.60 25.53
N LYS A 175 2.86 -21.50 25.93
CA LYS A 175 2.32 -20.13 25.84
C LYS A 175 1.84 -19.88 24.41
N GLU A 176 0.57 -19.54 24.25
CA GLU A 176 -0.02 -19.31 22.92
C GLU A 176 0.63 -18.09 22.27
N LYS A 177 1.33 -18.30 21.15
CA LYS A 177 2.13 -17.28 20.46
C LYS A 177 1.19 -16.24 19.83
N LYS A 178 1.49 -14.94 19.98
CA LYS A 178 0.62 -13.83 19.52
C LYS A 178 0.78 -13.51 18.02
N PRO A 179 -0.32 -13.26 17.29
CA PRO A 179 -0.24 -13.01 15.86
C PRO A 179 0.42 -11.68 15.49
N PHE A 180 1.01 -11.64 14.31
CA PHE A 180 1.61 -10.47 13.65
C PHE A 180 1.33 -10.53 12.15
N LYS A 181 1.68 -9.48 11.42
CA LYS A 181 1.40 -9.38 9.98
C LYS A 181 2.67 -9.02 9.21
N ILE A 182 2.84 -9.64 8.05
CA ILE A 182 3.87 -9.33 7.07
C ILE A 182 3.18 -8.91 5.78
N ILE A 183 3.52 -7.73 5.28
CA ILE A 183 3.10 -7.25 3.96
C ILE A 183 4.33 -7.18 3.06
N LEU A 184 4.24 -7.77 1.86
CA LEU A 184 5.32 -7.72 0.88
C LEU A 184 5.26 -6.44 0.05
N ARG A 185 6.40 -5.77 -0.12
CA ARG A 185 6.53 -4.53 -0.89
C ARG A 185 7.64 -4.62 -1.92
N ALA A 186 7.40 -4.14 -3.14
CA ALA A 186 8.46 -3.95 -4.13
C ALA A 186 9.19 -2.61 -3.92
N LYS A 187 10.46 -2.54 -4.32
CA LYS A 187 11.19 -1.26 -4.37
C LYS A 187 10.58 -0.37 -5.44
N ASN A 188 10.42 0.92 -5.14
CA ASN A 188 9.86 1.89 -6.10
C ASN A 188 10.64 1.95 -7.43
N THR A 189 11.95 1.71 -7.37
CA THR A 189 12.81 1.64 -8.57
C THR A 189 12.47 0.45 -9.45
N ASP A 190 12.13 -0.70 -8.86
CA ASP A 190 11.84 -1.92 -9.62
C ASP A 190 10.49 -1.80 -10.34
N ILE A 191 9.49 -1.22 -9.66
CA ILE A 191 8.19 -0.86 -10.25
C ILE A 191 8.42 0.13 -11.39
N LYS A 192 9.12 1.25 -11.12
CA LYS A 192 9.37 2.31 -12.11
C LYS A 192 10.15 1.80 -13.32
N ASN A 193 11.03 0.82 -13.14
CA ASN A 193 11.85 0.25 -14.23
C ASN A 193 11.19 -0.97 -14.89
N GLY A 194 10.02 -1.40 -14.40
CA GLY A 194 9.31 -2.57 -14.91
C GLY A 194 10.13 -3.85 -14.81
N VAL A 195 10.94 -4.01 -13.76
CA VAL A 195 11.77 -5.22 -13.56
C VAL A 195 10.89 -6.45 -13.43
N PHE A 196 9.73 -6.27 -12.82
CA PHE A 196 8.64 -7.24 -12.70
C PHE A 196 7.32 -6.45 -12.47
N GLY A 197 6.17 -7.10 -12.61
CA GLY A 197 4.89 -6.49 -12.29
C GLY A 197 4.66 -6.53 -10.78
N PHE A 198 4.23 -5.42 -10.19
CA PHE A 198 3.80 -5.37 -8.79
C PHE A 198 2.52 -4.55 -8.73
N ASP A 199 1.49 -5.11 -8.11
CA ASP A 199 0.18 -4.51 -8.02
C ASP A 199 -0.39 -4.68 -6.60
N SER A 200 -0.76 -3.54 -6.02
CA SER A 200 -1.43 -3.43 -4.73
C SER A 200 -2.82 -2.86 -4.95
N ILE A 201 -3.81 -3.34 -4.20
CA ILE A 201 -5.19 -2.85 -4.32
C ILE A 201 -5.23 -1.32 -4.15
N PRO A 202 -5.84 -0.59 -5.11
CA PRO A 202 -6.04 0.85 -5.00
C PRO A 202 -6.91 1.22 -3.80
N LYS A 203 -6.73 2.44 -3.27
CA LYS A 203 -7.60 2.95 -2.20
C LYS A 203 -9.04 3.03 -2.70
N GLU A 204 -10.00 2.54 -1.91
CA GLU A 204 -11.43 2.61 -2.23
C GLU A 204 -11.87 4.02 -2.67
N SER A 205 -11.35 5.06 -2.02
CA SER A 205 -11.71 6.46 -2.30
C SER A 205 -11.38 6.96 -3.71
N ILE A 206 -10.54 6.25 -4.46
CA ILE A 206 -10.22 6.57 -5.87
C ILE A 206 -10.90 5.66 -6.87
N VAL A 207 -11.59 4.61 -6.42
CA VAL A 207 -12.35 3.69 -7.27
C VAL A 207 -13.73 4.29 -7.53
N ILE A 208 -14.14 4.31 -8.80
CA ILE A 208 -15.47 4.77 -9.26
C ILE A 208 -16.39 3.57 -9.49
N SER A 209 -15.84 2.49 -10.04
CA SER A 209 -16.57 1.24 -10.23
C SER A 209 -16.79 0.48 -8.92
N ASP A 210 -17.34 -0.73 -9.00
CA ASP A 210 -17.57 -1.60 -7.85
C ASP A 210 -16.23 -2.01 -7.18
N TYR A 211 -15.96 -1.45 -6.00
CA TYR A 211 -14.76 -1.75 -5.21
C TYR A 211 -14.74 -3.19 -4.70
N GLU A 212 -15.89 -3.77 -4.33
CA GLU A 212 -15.96 -5.14 -3.84
C GLU A 212 -15.68 -6.15 -4.96
N LYS A 213 -16.11 -5.84 -6.19
CA LYS A 213 -15.71 -6.61 -7.39
C LYS A 213 -14.19 -6.56 -7.60
N LEU A 214 -13.58 -5.37 -7.56
CA LEU A 214 -12.14 -5.20 -7.68
C LEU A 214 -11.39 -5.95 -6.57
N LYS A 215 -11.85 -5.83 -5.32
CA LYS A 215 -11.24 -6.46 -4.14
C LYS A 215 -11.15 -7.98 -4.27
N LYS A 216 -12.18 -8.63 -4.82
CA LYS A 216 -12.18 -10.08 -5.06
C LYS A 216 -11.06 -10.54 -6.00
N GLU A 217 -10.63 -9.71 -6.95
CA GLU A 217 -9.52 -10.04 -7.87
C GLU A 217 -8.16 -10.09 -7.17
N TYR A 218 -8.02 -9.43 -6.02
CA TYR A 218 -6.85 -9.53 -5.15
C TYR A 218 -6.88 -10.75 -4.23
N LYS A 219 -7.88 -11.63 -4.36
CA LYS A 219 -8.02 -12.88 -3.60
C LYS A 219 -7.76 -12.69 -2.08
N PRO A 220 -8.58 -11.90 -1.37
CA PRO A 220 -8.43 -11.72 0.07
C PRO A 220 -8.41 -13.07 0.80
N LEU A 221 -7.65 -13.16 1.88
CA LEU A 221 -7.63 -14.38 2.69
C LEU A 221 -8.98 -14.56 3.40
N SER A 222 -9.42 -15.81 3.53
CA SER A 222 -10.63 -16.15 4.29
C SER A 222 -10.44 -15.91 5.79
N GLU A 223 -9.22 -16.12 6.28
CA GLU A 223 -8.82 -15.82 7.64
C GLU A 223 -8.32 -14.38 7.78
N LYS A 224 -8.67 -13.77 8.92
CA LYS A 224 -8.22 -12.42 9.27
C LYS A 224 -6.84 -12.49 9.92
N ILE A 225 -6.00 -11.50 9.64
CA ILE A 225 -4.69 -11.34 10.28
C ILE A 225 -4.76 -10.08 11.12
N LEU A 226 -4.50 -10.20 12.43
CA LEU A 226 -4.70 -9.11 13.40
C LEU A 226 -6.14 -8.57 13.43
N GLU A 227 -7.13 -9.43 13.20
CA GLU A 227 -8.58 -9.09 13.14
C GLU A 227 -9.01 -8.28 11.89
N ASP A 228 -8.04 -7.93 11.04
CA ASP A 228 -8.25 -7.25 9.77
C ASP A 228 -8.34 -8.23 8.59
N GLU A 229 -9.09 -7.83 7.57
CA GLU A 229 -9.03 -8.47 6.25
C GLU A 229 -7.62 -8.33 5.68
N TYR A 230 -7.05 -9.43 5.18
CA TYR A 230 -5.74 -9.41 4.53
C TYR A 230 -5.93 -9.51 3.02
N ILE A 231 -5.49 -8.49 2.29
CA ILE A 231 -5.53 -8.42 0.83
C ILE A 231 -4.09 -8.54 0.31
N PRO A 232 -3.70 -9.69 -0.27
CA PRO A 232 -2.35 -9.90 -0.79
C PRO A 232 -2.05 -9.02 -2.02
N ASN A 233 -0.79 -8.60 -2.14
CA ASN A 233 -0.29 -7.97 -3.35
C ASN A 233 -0.07 -9.00 -4.46
N TRP A 234 -0.15 -8.56 -5.70
CA TRP A 234 0.22 -9.32 -6.88
C TRP A 234 1.65 -9.01 -7.30
N ILE A 235 2.38 -10.05 -7.69
CA ILE A 235 3.57 -9.91 -8.54
C ILE A 235 3.38 -10.65 -9.86
N SER A 236 4.06 -10.18 -10.91
CA SER A 236 4.35 -11.01 -12.07
C SER A 236 5.81 -11.43 -12.10
N ILE A 237 6.12 -12.65 -12.52
CA ILE A 237 7.49 -13.16 -12.53
C ILE A 237 7.68 -14.18 -13.65
N ARG A 238 8.85 -14.15 -14.29
CA ARG A 238 9.22 -15.11 -15.36
C ARG A 238 9.89 -16.34 -14.78
N LYS A 239 9.75 -17.48 -15.45
CA LYS A 239 10.62 -18.65 -15.21
C LYS A 239 12.09 -18.26 -15.18
N ASN A 240 12.81 -18.76 -14.19
CA ASN A 240 14.22 -18.51 -13.86
C ASN A 240 14.54 -17.07 -13.44
N GLN A 241 13.55 -16.20 -13.27
CA GLN A 241 13.75 -14.88 -12.71
C GLN A 241 13.76 -14.96 -11.18
N THR A 242 14.63 -14.17 -10.56
CA THR A 242 14.61 -13.88 -9.12
C THR A 242 14.19 -12.43 -8.91
N VAL A 243 13.21 -12.21 -8.05
CA VAL A 243 12.79 -10.87 -7.61
C VAL A 243 13.04 -10.72 -6.12
N GLU A 244 13.31 -9.51 -5.67
CA GLU A 244 13.53 -9.19 -4.27
C GLU A 244 12.40 -8.30 -3.76
N LEU A 245 11.77 -8.71 -2.65
CA LEU A 245 10.68 -7.98 -2.02
C LEU A 245 11.03 -7.64 -0.58
N MET A 246 10.69 -6.43 -0.16
CA MET A 246 10.81 -5.98 1.21
C MET A 246 9.68 -6.56 2.06
N LEU A 247 10.00 -6.91 3.31
CA LEU A 247 9.08 -7.39 4.32
C LEU A 247 8.70 -6.24 5.24
N ASP A 248 7.46 -5.79 5.17
CA ASP A 248 6.88 -4.78 6.03
C ASP A 248 6.15 -5.46 7.20
N TRP A 249 6.59 -5.23 8.42
CA TRP A 249 6.19 -5.99 9.59
C TRP A 249 5.28 -5.17 10.50
N GLU A 250 4.04 -5.62 10.69
CA GLU A 250 3.17 -5.08 11.71
C GLU A 250 3.29 -5.89 13.00
N LYS A 251 3.45 -5.20 14.14
CA LYS A 251 3.68 -5.84 15.45
C LYS A 251 4.89 -6.78 15.46
N LYS A 252 5.96 -6.41 14.75
CA LYS A 252 7.22 -7.16 14.57
C LYS A 252 7.78 -7.82 15.83
N GLY A 253 7.65 -7.18 17.00
CA GLY A 253 8.12 -7.73 18.27
C GLY A 253 7.57 -9.13 18.59
N ARG A 254 6.33 -9.43 18.17
CA ARG A 254 5.67 -10.73 18.39
C ARG A 254 6.26 -11.86 17.54
N ALA A 255 6.88 -11.54 16.40
CA ALA A 255 7.57 -12.52 15.56
C ALA A 255 8.74 -13.22 16.28
N LYS A 256 9.25 -12.63 17.38
CA LYS A 256 10.30 -13.25 18.21
C LYS A 256 9.82 -14.54 18.89
N GLU A 257 8.52 -14.66 19.16
CA GLU A 257 7.88 -15.81 19.82
C GLU A 257 7.88 -17.07 18.92
N TYR A 258 8.02 -16.90 17.60
CA TYR A 258 7.98 -17.97 16.60
C TYR A 258 9.37 -18.43 16.23
N ASP A 259 9.56 -19.72 16.04
CA ASP A 259 10.86 -20.32 15.75
C ASP A 259 11.16 -20.25 14.25
N ASP A 260 10.13 -20.51 13.45
CA ASP A 260 10.19 -20.44 11.99
C ASP A 260 9.12 -19.50 11.43
N ILE A 261 9.51 -18.72 10.42
CA ILE A 261 8.59 -17.88 9.65
C ILE A 261 8.98 -18.04 8.20
N ALA A 262 8.17 -18.71 7.40
CA ALA A 262 8.54 -19.08 6.04
C ALA A 262 7.33 -18.97 5.10
N PHE A 263 7.62 -18.86 3.80
CA PHE A 263 6.61 -19.16 2.80
C PHE A 263 6.27 -20.65 2.84
N GLU A 264 5.02 -20.98 2.56
CA GLU A 264 4.65 -22.36 2.26
C GLU A 264 5.49 -22.89 1.09
N GLU A 265 5.88 -24.16 1.19
CA GLU A 265 6.58 -24.82 0.10
C GLU A 265 5.70 -24.84 -1.16
N HIS A 266 6.29 -24.49 -2.29
CA HIS A 266 5.62 -24.51 -3.58
C HIS A 266 6.57 -25.11 -4.63
N PRO A 267 6.10 -26.02 -5.50
CA PRO A 267 6.95 -26.66 -6.51
C PRO A 267 7.61 -25.66 -7.46
N ASP A 268 6.86 -24.61 -7.82
CA ASP A 268 7.30 -23.63 -8.83
C ASP A 268 8.12 -22.47 -8.26
N PHE A 269 8.34 -22.38 -6.94
CA PHE A 269 9.07 -21.26 -6.35
C PHE A 269 10.15 -21.71 -5.36
N SER A 270 11.14 -20.85 -5.15
CA SER A 270 12.04 -20.94 -4.00
C SER A 270 12.22 -19.57 -3.36
N PHE A 271 12.43 -19.60 -2.06
CA PHE A 271 12.50 -18.42 -1.21
C PHE A 271 13.85 -18.40 -0.49
N GLU A 272 14.53 -17.26 -0.55
CA GLU A 272 15.80 -17.04 0.13
C GLU A 272 15.79 -15.71 0.89
N PRO A 273 16.05 -15.70 2.21
CA PRO A 273 16.26 -16.87 3.06
C PRO A 273 14.97 -17.68 3.25
N LYS A 274 15.11 -18.96 3.63
CA LYS A 274 13.96 -19.83 3.92
C LYS A 274 13.19 -19.36 5.16
N ASN A 275 13.91 -18.99 6.21
CA ASN A 275 13.34 -18.42 7.42
C ASN A 275 13.50 -16.89 7.38
N LEU A 276 12.37 -16.19 7.50
CA LEU A 276 12.22 -14.75 7.37
C LEU A 276 12.36 -14.02 8.72
N LYS A 277 12.52 -14.73 9.84
CA LYS A 277 12.59 -14.14 11.17
C LYS A 277 13.70 -13.09 11.26
N GLY A 278 13.32 -11.83 11.51
CA GLY A 278 14.26 -10.71 11.64
C GLY A 278 14.81 -10.17 10.31
N VAL A 279 14.44 -10.77 9.18
CA VAL A 279 14.91 -10.42 7.85
C VAL A 279 14.14 -9.23 7.29
N LYS A 280 14.80 -8.40 6.48
CA LYS A 280 14.19 -7.21 5.84
C LYS A 280 13.67 -7.49 4.43
N GLU A 281 14.26 -8.43 3.71
CA GLU A 281 13.99 -8.68 2.30
C GLU A 281 13.99 -10.19 2.02
N VAL A 282 13.21 -10.62 1.04
CA VAL A 282 13.17 -12.00 0.57
C VAL A 282 13.35 -12.03 -0.94
N LYS A 283 14.17 -12.97 -1.41
CA LYS A 283 14.32 -13.31 -2.82
C LYS A 283 13.36 -14.44 -3.17
N ILE A 284 12.60 -14.24 -4.25
CA ILE A 284 11.65 -15.22 -4.77
C ILE A 284 12.13 -15.59 -6.17
N THR A 285 12.53 -16.86 -6.35
CA THR A 285 12.90 -17.40 -7.66
C THR A 285 11.74 -18.21 -8.22
N CYS A 286 11.32 -17.91 -9.43
CA CYS A 286 10.34 -18.70 -10.16
C CYS A 286 11.06 -19.81 -10.95
N LYS A 287 10.65 -21.06 -10.78
CA LYS A 287 11.26 -22.24 -11.39
C LYS A 287 10.51 -22.73 -12.63
N ASN A 288 9.21 -22.48 -12.70
CA ASN A 288 8.32 -22.95 -13.77
C ASN A 288 7.28 -21.88 -14.12
N ASN A 289 6.63 -22.03 -15.27
CA ASN A 289 5.47 -21.21 -15.63
C ASN A 289 4.18 -21.98 -15.37
N ASN A 290 3.11 -21.27 -14.99
CA ASN A 290 1.78 -21.82 -14.87
C ASN A 290 0.73 -20.79 -15.30
N ALA A 291 -0.25 -21.23 -16.10
CA ALA A 291 -1.35 -20.37 -16.51
C ALA A 291 -2.26 -20.00 -15.33
N ILE A 292 -2.34 -20.87 -14.32
CA ILE A 292 -3.12 -20.62 -13.11
C ILE A 292 -2.23 -19.85 -12.11
N PRO A 293 -2.63 -18.64 -11.69
CA PRO A 293 -1.87 -17.88 -10.72
C PRO A 293 -1.90 -18.53 -9.34
N ALA A 294 -0.80 -18.41 -8.60
CA ALA A 294 -0.64 -18.97 -7.26
C ALA A 294 -0.94 -17.93 -6.18
N GLN A 295 -1.42 -18.40 -5.03
CA GLN A 295 -1.43 -17.63 -3.79
C GLN A 295 -0.59 -18.42 -2.79
N ILE A 296 0.48 -17.80 -2.27
CA ILE A 296 1.42 -18.46 -1.37
C ILE A 296 1.34 -17.77 -0.02
N LEU A 297 1.05 -18.56 1.02
CA LEU A 297 0.94 -18.06 2.37
C LEU A 297 2.33 -17.94 3.02
N VAL A 298 2.46 -16.98 3.92
CA VAL A 298 3.59 -16.89 4.85
C VAL A 298 3.08 -17.39 6.19
N LYS A 299 3.69 -18.46 6.70
CA LYS A 299 3.30 -19.13 7.94
C LYS A 299 4.38 -19.00 9.00
N ALA A 300 3.94 -18.76 10.22
CA ALA A 300 4.77 -18.85 11.41
C ALA A 300 4.56 -20.22 12.07
N ASP A 301 5.67 -20.94 12.32
CA ASP A 301 5.75 -22.32 12.80
C ASP A 301 4.84 -23.31 12.03
N ASN A 302 4.65 -23.07 10.73
CA ASN A 302 3.74 -23.81 9.86
C ASN A 302 2.28 -23.90 10.35
N LYS A 303 1.86 -23.00 11.25
CA LYS A 303 0.52 -23.01 11.87
C LYS A 303 -0.24 -21.72 11.61
N LEU A 304 0.35 -20.58 11.96
CA LEU A 304 -0.32 -19.29 11.88
C LEU A 304 0.01 -18.61 10.56
N THR A 305 -1.00 -18.26 9.76
CA THR A 305 -0.81 -17.41 8.59
C THR A 305 -0.59 -15.97 9.04
N VAL A 306 0.54 -15.39 8.60
CA VAL A 306 0.97 -14.04 8.96
C VAL A 306 1.11 -13.13 7.74
N GLY A 307 0.95 -13.67 6.53
CA GLY A 307 0.93 -12.90 5.29
C GLY A 307 0.65 -13.79 4.10
N ALA A 308 0.55 -13.19 2.93
CA ALA A 308 0.41 -13.91 1.66
C ALA A 308 0.87 -13.05 0.48
N LEU A 309 1.16 -13.73 -0.63
CA LEU A 309 1.52 -13.13 -1.91
C LEU A 309 0.78 -13.84 -3.05
N ASN A 310 0.17 -13.08 -3.95
CA ASN A 310 -0.36 -13.61 -5.20
C ASN A 310 0.70 -13.50 -6.30
N ILE A 311 0.86 -14.55 -7.11
CA ILE A 311 1.89 -14.61 -8.16
C ILE A 311 1.23 -14.95 -9.50
N TYR A 312 1.47 -14.09 -10.49
CA TYR A 312 1.10 -14.23 -11.89
C TYR A 312 2.32 -14.64 -12.72
N TYR A 313 2.35 -15.86 -13.25
CA TYR A 313 3.54 -16.42 -13.89
C TYR A 313 3.21 -17.34 -15.08
N PRO A 314 2.28 -16.96 -15.98
CA PRO A 314 2.10 -17.69 -17.22
C PRO A 314 3.36 -17.63 -18.08
N LYS A 315 3.37 -18.48 -19.12
CA LYS A 315 4.42 -18.42 -20.14
C LYS A 315 4.43 -17.03 -20.78
N PRO A 316 5.58 -16.33 -20.80
CA PRO A 316 5.69 -15.05 -21.49
C PRO A 316 5.34 -15.20 -22.97
N LYS A 317 4.73 -14.15 -23.52
CA LYS A 317 4.35 -14.09 -24.94
C LYS A 317 5.15 -13.04 -25.67
N THR A 318 5.28 -13.19 -26.98
CA THR A 318 6.06 -12.28 -27.81
C THR A 318 5.21 -11.67 -28.91
N ILE A 319 5.46 -10.40 -29.25
CA ILE A 319 4.93 -9.76 -30.45
C ILE A 319 6.01 -8.92 -31.12
N ASP A 320 6.21 -9.13 -32.41
CA ASP A 320 7.18 -8.37 -33.17
C ASP A 320 6.77 -6.89 -33.28
N LEU A 321 7.73 -5.98 -33.18
CA LEU A 321 7.51 -4.54 -33.32
C LEU A 321 8.29 -3.98 -34.51
N GLU A 322 7.64 -3.10 -35.26
CA GLU A 322 8.26 -2.21 -36.22
C GLU A 322 8.09 -0.75 -35.75
N TRP A 323 9.12 0.05 -35.98
CA TRP A 323 9.10 1.49 -35.70
C TRP A 323 9.44 2.30 -36.94
N CYS A 324 8.74 3.43 -37.08
CA CYS A 324 8.73 4.26 -38.28
C CYS A 324 8.90 5.74 -37.93
N PHE A 325 9.64 6.48 -38.76
CA PHE A 325 9.69 7.94 -38.71
C PHE A 325 8.88 8.52 -39.86
N VAL A 326 8.03 9.50 -39.55
CA VAL A 326 7.16 10.15 -40.54
C VAL A 326 7.76 11.49 -40.94
N GLU A 327 8.01 11.66 -42.24
CA GLU A 327 8.47 12.91 -42.83
C GLU A 327 7.30 13.67 -43.44
N ILE A 328 7.01 14.86 -42.90
CA ILE A 328 5.90 15.74 -43.30
C ILE A 328 6.43 17.03 -43.92
N GLN A 329 7.58 17.53 -43.46
CA GLN A 329 8.15 18.80 -43.91
C GLN A 329 8.97 18.67 -45.20
N GLY A 330 9.55 17.50 -45.46
CA GLY A 330 10.39 17.20 -46.60
C GLY A 330 11.85 17.58 -46.37
N ASN A 331 12.72 17.12 -47.27
CA ASN A 331 14.17 17.30 -47.21
C ASN A 331 14.83 16.69 -45.96
N GLY A 332 14.20 15.66 -45.37
CA GLY A 332 14.73 14.92 -44.21
C GLY A 332 14.75 15.72 -42.90
N LYS A 333 13.97 16.79 -42.80
CA LYS A 333 13.95 17.67 -41.62
C LYS A 333 13.39 16.98 -40.39
N ASP A 334 12.29 16.26 -40.56
CA ASP A 334 11.65 15.55 -39.45
C ASP A 334 12.50 14.34 -39.04
N TYR A 335 13.03 13.60 -40.01
CA TYR A 335 13.96 12.50 -39.76
C TYR A 335 15.17 12.93 -38.92
N ALA A 336 15.81 14.06 -39.28
CA ALA A 336 17.00 14.55 -38.58
C ALA A 336 16.73 14.95 -37.12
N LEU A 337 15.51 15.36 -36.79
CA LEU A 337 15.08 15.70 -35.44
C LEU A 337 14.70 14.45 -34.65
N LEU A 338 13.85 13.57 -35.22
CA LEU A 338 13.40 12.34 -34.57
C LEU A 338 14.54 11.39 -34.23
N LYS A 339 15.55 11.29 -35.10
CA LYS A 339 16.75 10.45 -34.87
C LYS A 339 17.56 10.88 -33.63
N LYS A 340 17.48 12.15 -33.22
CA LYS A 340 18.13 12.65 -32.00
C LYS A 340 17.33 12.28 -30.75
N GLU A 341 16.00 12.28 -30.87
CA GLU A 341 15.09 11.98 -29.77
C GLU A 341 15.04 10.50 -29.43
N VAL A 342 14.74 9.65 -30.43
CA VAL A 342 14.48 8.22 -30.25
C VAL A 342 15.46 7.37 -31.04
N ASN A 343 16.02 6.36 -30.39
CA ASN A 343 16.83 5.32 -31.02
C ASN A 343 16.34 3.93 -30.59
N LYS A 344 16.79 2.89 -31.31
CA LYS A 344 16.38 1.50 -31.08
C LYS A 344 16.59 1.05 -29.62
N GLN A 345 17.77 1.29 -29.07
CA GLN A 345 18.12 0.88 -27.71
C GLN A 345 17.25 1.57 -26.64
N LYS A 346 16.99 2.88 -26.81
CA LYS A 346 16.05 3.61 -25.94
C LYS A 346 14.66 3.00 -26.02
N LEU A 347 14.16 2.73 -27.23
CA LEU A 347 12.84 2.14 -27.44
C LEU A 347 12.73 0.74 -26.82
N GLU A 348 13.73 -0.13 -27.01
CA GLU A 348 13.78 -1.45 -26.37
C GLU A 348 13.71 -1.37 -24.84
N ASN A 349 14.45 -0.43 -24.23
CA ASN A 349 14.40 -0.22 -22.80
C ASN A 349 13.01 0.22 -22.32
N TYR A 350 12.33 1.07 -23.09
CA TYR A 350 10.97 1.53 -22.77
C TYR A 350 9.97 0.39 -22.89
N LEU A 351 10.02 -0.37 -24.00
CA LEU A 351 9.18 -1.55 -24.21
C LEU A 351 9.34 -2.55 -23.08
N ARG A 352 10.57 -2.85 -22.68
CA ARG A 352 10.85 -3.71 -21.52
C ARG A 352 10.21 -3.14 -20.26
N LYS A 353 10.41 -1.86 -19.96
CA LYS A 353 9.85 -1.20 -18.77
C LYS A 353 8.31 -1.25 -18.74
N GLY A 354 7.64 -1.09 -19.87
CA GLY A 354 6.18 -1.06 -19.94
C GLY A 354 5.50 -2.44 -20.01
N LEU A 355 6.09 -3.38 -20.75
CA LEU A 355 5.46 -4.65 -21.12
C LEU A 355 5.96 -5.85 -20.30
N ASN A 356 7.15 -5.77 -19.71
CA ASN A 356 7.67 -6.84 -18.86
C ASN A 356 6.77 -7.13 -17.63
N PRO A 357 6.13 -6.14 -16.98
CA PRO A 357 5.11 -6.40 -15.97
C PRO A 357 3.97 -7.31 -16.44
N ALA A 358 3.62 -7.26 -17.71
CA ALA A 358 2.61 -8.13 -18.32
C ALA A 358 3.19 -9.42 -18.91
N LEU A 359 4.48 -9.69 -18.71
CA LEU A 359 5.21 -10.85 -19.26
C LEU A 359 5.16 -10.90 -20.80
N ILE A 360 5.29 -9.73 -21.44
CA ILE A 360 5.29 -9.59 -22.89
C ILE A 360 6.64 -9.05 -23.37
N ASP A 361 7.18 -9.70 -24.39
CA ASP A 361 8.39 -9.26 -25.10
C ASP A 361 8.00 -8.66 -26.46
N ALA A 362 8.59 -7.52 -26.79
CA ALA A 362 8.32 -6.79 -28.03
C ALA A 362 9.62 -6.53 -28.82
N PRO A 363 10.25 -7.55 -29.42
CA PRO A 363 11.49 -7.38 -30.16
C PRO A 363 11.29 -6.46 -31.38
N ILE A 364 12.21 -5.52 -31.58
CA ILE A 364 12.18 -4.60 -32.73
C ILE A 364 12.82 -5.27 -33.94
N THR A 365 12.02 -5.48 -34.98
CA THR A 365 12.40 -6.25 -36.17
C THR A 365 13.29 -5.50 -37.16
N ASN A 366 13.13 -4.17 -37.29
CA ASN A 366 13.96 -3.34 -38.16
C ASN A 366 15.13 -2.68 -37.40
N ASN A 367 16.32 -2.68 -38.02
CA ASN A 367 17.55 -2.14 -37.40
C ASN A 367 17.55 -0.62 -37.26
N SER A 368 16.91 0.06 -38.21
CA SER A 368 16.70 1.51 -38.22
C SER A 368 15.23 1.79 -38.49
N ALA A 369 14.73 2.90 -37.96
CA ALA A 369 13.34 3.33 -38.18
C ALA A 369 13.05 3.41 -39.70
N THR A 370 11.95 2.81 -40.12
CA THR A 370 11.46 2.87 -41.50
C THR A 370 11.00 4.29 -41.80
N LEU A 371 11.48 4.90 -42.89
CA LEU A 371 11.10 6.26 -43.26
C LEU A 371 9.81 6.25 -44.07
N ILE A 372 8.77 6.92 -43.56
CA ILE A 372 7.48 7.10 -44.24
C ILE A 372 7.39 8.55 -44.69
N ASP A 373 7.61 8.78 -45.98
CA ASP A 373 7.60 10.12 -46.56
C ASP A 373 6.20 10.49 -47.11
N ILE A 374 5.55 11.45 -46.46
CA ILE A 374 4.29 12.06 -46.89
C ILE A 374 4.45 13.56 -47.18
N SER A 375 5.69 14.05 -47.35
CA SER A 375 6.01 15.46 -47.56
C SER A 375 5.40 16.03 -48.85
N GLN A 376 5.14 15.17 -49.84
CA GLN A 376 4.37 15.53 -51.05
C GLN A 376 2.98 16.11 -50.73
N HIS A 377 2.41 15.79 -49.56
CA HIS A 377 1.12 16.30 -49.12
C HIS A 377 1.22 17.55 -48.23
N SER A 378 2.43 18.01 -47.88
CA SER A 378 2.66 19.10 -46.91
C SER A 378 1.93 20.39 -47.28
N THR A 379 2.03 20.83 -48.54
CA THR A 379 1.35 22.04 -49.04
C THR A 379 -0.16 21.89 -48.94
N LYS A 380 -0.70 20.73 -49.31
CA LYS A 380 -2.14 20.43 -49.18
C LYS A 380 -2.56 20.46 -47.72
N PHE A 381 -1.81 19.85 -46.81
CA PHE A 381 -2.11 19.86 -45.39
C PHE A 381 -2.16 21.27 -44.80
N LYS A 382 -1.29 22.17 -45.25
CA LYS A 382 -1.30 23.58 -44.84
C LYS A 382 -2.50 24.33 -45.39
N ASN A 383 -2.77 24.20 -46.70
CA ASN A 383 -3.86 24.93 -47.36
C ASN A 383 -5.25 24.58 -46.79
N TYR A 384 -5.46 23.32 -46.39
CA TYR A 384 -6.72 22.86 -45.81
C TYR A 384 -6.73 22.89 -44.27
N GLY A 385 -5.70 23.45 -43.63
CA GLY A 385 -5.63 23.63 -42.18
C GLY A 385 -5.52 22.34 -41.37
N PHE A 386 -4.99 21.26 -41.95
CA PHE A 386 -4.66 20.01 -41.24
C PHE A 386 -3.32 20.14 -40.49
N LEU A 387 -2.37 20.84 -41.10
CA LEU A 387 -1.11 21.27 -40.49
C LEU A 387 -1.12 22.80 -40.44
N LYS A 388 -1.08 23.37 -39.23
CA LYS A 388 -1.14 24.82 -39.02
C LYS A 388 0.19 25.33 -38.48
N LYS A 389 0.45 26.62 -38.70
CA LYS A 389 1.60 27.34 -38.12
C LYS A 389 1.05 28.37 -37.15
N HIS A 390 1.48 28.30 -35.89
CA HIS A 390 1.11 29.29 -34.90
C HIS A 390 2.14 30.45 -34.89
N PRO A 391 1.71 31.72 -34.68
CA PRO A 391 2.63 32.86 -34.59
C PRO A 391 3.65 32.74 -33.43
N ASN A 392 3.22 32.16 -32.30
CA ASN A 392 4.11 31.81 -31.21
C ASN A 392 5.08 30.69 -31.64
N VAL A 393 6.36 31.03 -31.73
CA VAL A 393 7.46 30.12 -32.11
C VAL A 393 7.54 28.87 -31.22
N ASN A 394 7.12 28.95 -29.96
CA ASN A 394 7.13 27.81 -29.03
C ASN A 394 6.07 26.76 -29.38
N ILE A 395 4.97 27.18 -30.01
CA ILE A 395 3.97 26.25 -30.55
C ILE A 395 4.45 25.74 -31.91
N GLY A 396 4.92 26.64 -32.77
CA GLY A 396 5.46 26.29 -34.09
C GLY A 396 4.40 25.70 -35.02
N ASN A 397 4.81 24.70 -35.82
CA ASN A 397 3.88 23.93 -36.64
C ASN A 397 3.21 22.84 -35.80
N TYR A 398 1.92 22.59 -36.04
CA TYR A 398 1.16 21.57 -35.32
C TYR A 398 0.06 20.96 -36.17
N ILE A 399 -0.29 19.72 -35.84
CA ILE A 399 -1.44 19.00 -36.38
C ILE A 399 -2.70 19.49 -35.64
N GLU A 400 -3.70 19.91 -36.40
CA GLU A 400 -5.02 20.24 -35.86
C GLU A 400 -5.71 18.97 -35.35
N ARG A 401 -5.87 18.86 -34.03
CA ARG A 401 -6.37 17.66 -33.35
C ARG A 401 -7.72 17.19 -33.89
N SER A 402 -8.61 18.14 -34.19
CA SER A 402 -9.94 17.81 -34.73
C SER A 402 -9.90 17.17 -36.14
N ARG A 403 -8.75 17.25 -36.83
CA ARG A 403 -8.55 16.79 -38.20
C ARG A 403 -7.39 15.80 -38.37
N LYS A 404 -6.84 15.30 -37.26
CA LYS A 404 -5.66 14.42 -37.24
C LYS A 404 -5.78 13.18 -38.13
N GLU A 405 -6.99 12.62 -38.26
CA GLU A 405 -7.26 11.41 -39.06
C GLU A 405 -6.81 11.53 -40.52
N VAL A 406 -6.82 12.73 -41.09
CA VAL A 406 -6.36 12.96 -42.48
C VAL A 406 -4.86 12.68 -42.62
N ILE A 407 -4.07 13.07 -41.61
CA ILE A 407 -2.62 12.81 -41.59
C ILE A 407 -2.35 11.34 -41.32
N LEU A 408 -3.07 10.73 -40.37
CA LEU A 408 -2.92 9.30 -40.07
C LEU A 408 -3.26 8.44 -41.29
N SER A 409 -4.34 8.78 -42.02
CA SER A 409 -4.71 8.12 -43.27
C SER A 409 -3.63 8.26 -44.35
N ALA A 410 -2.98 9.43 -44.46
CA ALA A 410 -1.88 9.60 -45.40
C ALA A 410 -0.68 8.70 -45.05
N ILE A 411 -0.36 8.53 -43.76
CA ILE A 411 0.69 7.63 -43.29
C ILE A 411 0.35 6.18 -43.69
N SER A 412 -0.84 5.69 -43.33
CA SER A 412 -1.26 4.32 -43.64
C SER A 412 -1.43 4.08 -45.16
N SER A 413 -1.62 5.13 -45.97
CA SER A 413 -1.60 4.99 -47.43
C SER A 413 -0.21 4.69 -48.01
N LYS A 414 0.86 5.04 -47.28
CA LYS A 414 2.27 4.87 -47.68
C LYS A 414 2.94 3.68 -47.02
N HIS A 415 2.38 3.17 -45.94
CA HIS A 415 2.91 2.06 -45.18
C HIS A 415 1.80 1.07 -44.87
N VAL A 416 1.90 -0.14 -45.41
CA VAL A 416 0.96 -1.23 -45.11
C VAL A 416 1.44 -1.93 -43.86
N GLU A 417 0.71 -1.80 -42.75
CA GLU A 417 1.09 -2.44 -41.50
C GLU A 417 0.99 -3.96 -41.59
N ASP A 418 1.97 -4.67 -41.04
CA ASP A 418 1.88 -6.12 -40.86
C ASP A 418 0.88 -6.42 -39.75
N VAL A 419 -0.18 -7.16 -40.10
CA VAL A 419 -1.25 -7.53 -39.18
C VAL A 419 -0.77 -8.38 -38.00
N ASN A 420 0.44 -8.94 -38.03
CA ASN A 420 1.03 -9.73 -36.95
C ASN A 420 2.06 -8.97 -36.11
N LYS A 421 2.26 -7.68 -36.38
CA LYS A 421 3.22 -6.81 -35.67
C LYS A 421 2.52 -5.65 -34.98
N LEU A 422 3.22 -5.09 -33.99
CA LEU A 422 2.97 -3.73 -33.55
C LEU A 422 3.71 -2.76 -34.46
N THR A 423 3.07 -1.66 -34.85
CA THR A 423 3.71 -0.59 -35.64
C THR A 423 3.64 0.71 -34.86
N VAL A 424 4.79 1.34 -34.64
CA VAL A 424 4.91 2.62 -33.94
C VAL A 424 5.41 3.70 -34.88
N TYR A 425 4.59 4.71 -35.13
CA TYR A 425 4.95 5.88 -35.94
C TYR A 425 5.35 7.04 -35.05
N PHE A 426 6.54 7.61 -35.26
CA PHE A 426 6.98 8.84 -34.61
C PHE A 426 6.82 10.02 -35.55
N ILE A 427 6.13 11.06 -35.07
CA ILE A 427 5.77 12.25 -35.84
C ILE A 427 6.37 13.48 -35.16
N ASN A 428 7.18 14.22 -35.89
CA ASN A 428 7.85 15.44 -35.42
C ASN A 428 6.92 16.67 -35.45
N GLN A 429 5.70 16.53 -34.94
CA GLN A 429 4.73 17.62 -34.86
C GLN A 429 3.98 17.50 -33.54
N LYS A 430 3.55 18.64 -32.98
CA LYS A 430 2.59 18.65 -31.87
C LYS A 430 1.19 18.38 -32.39
N CYS A 431 0.31 17.79 -31.59
CA CYS A 431 -1.11 17.63 -31.94
C CYS A 431 -1.96 18.42 -30.96
N ILE A 432 -2.55 19.53 -31.44
CA ILE A 432 -3.20 20.55 -30.62
C ILE A 432 -4.59 20.84 -31.18
N ASN A 433 -5.57 21.01 -30.30
CA ASN A 433 -6.85 21.58 -30.66
C ASN A 433 -6.73 23.10 -30.56
N GLU A 434 -6.91 23.82 -31.67
CA GLU A 434 -6.76 25.28 -31.72
C GLU A 434 -7.58 26.01 -30.66
N LYS A 435 -8.76 25.48 -30.34
CA LYS A 435 -9.65 26.04 -29.30
C LYS A 435 -9.08 25.96 -27.88
N ASP A 436 -8.12 25.07 -27.65
CA ASP A 436 -7.50 24.85 -26.34
C ASP A 436 -6.22 25.70 -26.16
N ILE A 437 -5.87 26.52 -27.15
CA ILE A 437 -4.76 27.49 -27.06
C ILE A 437 -5.27 28.71 -26.29
N GLN A 438 -4.70 28.93 -25.10
CA GLN A 438 -5.02 30.07 -24.25
C GLN A 438 -4.47 31.38 -24.85
N PRO A 439 -5.07 32.54 -24.50
CA PRO A 439 -4.58 33.85 -24.98
C PRO A 439 -3.12 34.15 -24.62
N ASN A 440 -2.63 33.59 -23.50
CA ASN A 440 -1.24 33.69 -23.07
C ASN A 440 -0.28 32.71 -23.81
N GLY A 441 -0.77 31.97 -24.80
CA GLY A 441 -0.01 30.99 -25.57
C GLY A 441 0.21 29.64 -24.89
N LYS A 442 -0.41 29.36 -23.73
CA LYS A 442 -0.41 28.02 -23.11
C LYS A 442 -1.39 27.09 -23.85
N TYR A 443 -1.05 25.82 -23.96
CA TYR A 443 -1.84 24.82 -24.67
C TYR A 443 -1.60 23.43 -24.07
N LYS A 444 -2.42 22.47 -24.48
CA LYS A 444 -2.21 21.04 -24.20
C LYS A 444 -2.03 20.30 -25.51
N THR A 445 -1.11 19.34 -25.53
CA THR A 445 -0.95 18.41 -26.65
C THR A 445 -1.60 17.08 -26.31
N MET A 446 -1.90 16.29 -27.34
CA MET A 446 -1.99 14.83 -27.17
C MET A 446 -0.56 14.27 -27.12
N GLY A 447 -0.30 13.23 -26.32
CA GLY A 447 0.97 12.49 -26.35
C GLY A 447 1.08 11.53 -27.53
N GLY A 448 -0.05 11.12 -28.07
CA GLY A 448 -0.17 10.26 -29.25
C GLY A 448 -1.63 9.95 -29.57
N VAL A 449 -1.83 9.09 -30.56
CA VAL A 449 -3.13 8.59 -30.99
C VAL A 449 -2.97 7.12 -31.33
N SER A 450 -3.75 6.24 -30.70
CA SER A 450 -3.71 4.81 -31.01
C SER A 450 -5.12 4.25 -31.02
N PRO A 451 -5.62 3.81 -32.19
CA PRO A 451 -6.88 3.09 -32.26
C PRO A 451 -6.78 1.78 -31.47
N THR A 452 -7.67 1.60 -30.50
CA THR A 452 -7.59 0.49 -29.54
C THR A 452 -7.61 -0.88 -30.23
N GLY A 453 -6.61 -1.73 -29.92
CA GLY A 453 -6.53 -3.11 -30.39
C GLY A 453 -6.02 -3.29 -31.83
N THR A 454 -5.72 -2.22 -32.55
CA THR A 454 -5.29 -2.32 -33.96
C THR A 454 -3.84 -2.77 -34.13
N GLY A 455 -3.02 -2.65 -33.09
CA GLY A 455 -1.58 -2.85 -33.16
C GLY A 455 -0.82 -1.63 -33.70
N VAL A 456 -1.49 -0.50 -33.90
CA VAL A 456 -0.88 0.72 -34.42
C VAL A 456 -0.88 1.83 -33.37
N ALA A 457 0.28 2.47 -33.20
CA ALA A 457 0.47 3.61 -32.32
C ALA A 457 1.11 4.78 -33.06
N PHE A 458 0.56 5.99 -32.91
CA PHE A 458 1.11 7.23 -33.47
C PHE A 458 1.54 8.16 -32.34
N LEU A 459 2.82 8.51 -32.32
CA LEU A 459 3.44 9.32 -31.27
C LEU A 459 3.76 10.70 -31.83
N VAL A 460 3.43 11.72 -31.06
CA VAL A 460 3.60 13.14 -31.41
C VAL A 460 4.42 13.84 -30.33
N LEU A 461 4.85 15.07 -30.61
CA LEU A 461 5.63 15.85 -29.65
C LEU A 461 4.77 16.35 -28.49
N ASP A 462 5.35 16.34 -27.29
CA ASP A 462 4.84 17.00 -26.10
C ASP A 462 4.90 18.55 -26.24
N PRO A 463 4.41 19.33 -25.26
CA PRO A 463 4.50 20.79 -25.32
C PRO A 463 5.94 21.33 -25.37
N ASN A 464 6.91 20.57 -24.88
CA ASN A 464 8.33 20.92 -24.86
C ASN A 464 9.08 20.52 -26.14
N GLY A 465 8.43 19.80 -27.06
CA GLY A 465 9.03 19.33 -28.31
C GLY A 465 9.72 17.96 -28.20
N ASN A 466 9.46 17.20 -27.13
CA ASN A 466 10.05 15.88 -26.89
C ASN A 466 9.03 14.77 -27.11
N ILE A 467 9.53 13.53 -27.26
CA ILE A 467 8.68 12.32 -27.22
C ILE A 467 8.83 11.67 -25.85
N GLU A 468 7.82 11.86 -25.00
CA GLU A 468 7.84 11.29 -23.65
C GLU A 468 7.73 9.76 -23.69
N THR A 469 8.54 9.11 -22.85
CA THR A 469 8.62 7.65 -22.75
C THR A 469 7.28 7.04 -22.34
N GLU A 470 6.63 7.68 -21.37
CA GLU A 470 5.36 7.27 -20.79
C GLU A 470 4.24 7.32 -21.82
N ASN A 471 4.34 8.18 -22.84
CA ASN A 471 3.38 8.26 -23.93
C ASN A 471 3.58 7.11 -24.93
N ILE A 472 4.83 6.72 -25.23
CA ILE A 472 5.11 5.55 -26.07
C ILE A 472 4.40 4.31 -25.53
N ILE A 473 4.56 4.04 -24.23
CA ILE A 473 3.95 2.85 -23.60
C ILE A 473 2.44 2.97 -23.49
N HIS A 474 1.91 4.15 -23.15
CA HIS A 474 0.48 4.40 -23.10
C HIS A 474 -0.21 4.12 -24.45
N GLU A 475 0.36 4.65 -25.54
CA GLU A 475 -0.15 4.48 -26.89
C GLU A 475 -0.03 3.03 -27.37
N LEU A 476 1.08 2.36 -27.08
CA LEU A 476 1.25 0.94 -27.37
C LEU A 476 0.25 0.06 -26.62
N MET A 477 -0.02 0.36 -25.34
CA MET A 477 -1.02 -0.35 -24.57
C MET A 477 -2.42 -0.17 -25.14
N HIS A 478 -2.77 1.03 -25.63
CA HIS A 478 -3.98 1.22 -26.43
C HIS A 478 -3.97 0.36 -27.70
N ALA A 479 -2.88 0.38 -28.47
CA ALA A 479 -2.74 -0.44 -29.67
C ALA A 479 -2.93 -1.94 -29.40
N MET A 480 -2.57 -2.41 -28.20
CA MET A 480 -2.77 -3.79 -27.72
C MET A 480 -4.14 -4.06 -27.10
N GLY A 481 -5.02 -3.06 -27.02
CA GLY A 481 -6.42 -3.25 -26.62
C GLY A 481 -6.79 -2.69 -25.25
N LEU A 482 -5.86 -2.08 -24.51
CA LEU A 482 -6.19 -1.45 -23.24
C LEU A 482 -6.97 -0.14 -23.46
N ARG A 483 -7.86 0.15 -22.50
CA ARG A 483 -8.57 1.43 -22.40
C ARG A 483 -8.04 2.22 -21.21
N HIS A 484 -8.41 3.50 -21.17
CA HIS A 484 -8.12 4.36 -20.03
C HIS A 484 -8.77 3.82 -18.75
N THR A 485 -8.06 3.93 -17.63
CA THR A 485 -8.53 3.47 -16.32
C THR A 485 -9.73 4.24 -15.77
N PHE A 486 -10.20 5.31 -16.41
CA PHE A 486 -11.28 6.16 -15.93
C PHE A 486 -12.45 6.29 -16.92
N LYS A 487 -12.44 5.53 -18.02
CA LYS A 487 -13.52 5.59 -19.03
C LYS A 487 -13.64 4.30 -19.83
N GLY A 488 -14.68 3.52 -19.53
CA GLY A 488 -15.04 2.29 -20.24
C GLY A 488 -14.03 1.17 -20.06
N ALA A 489 -13.28 1.18 -18.95
CA ALA A 489 -12.41 0.09 -18.51
C ALA A 489 -13.19 -0.90 -17.63
N GLU A 490 -12.60 -2.07 -17.39
CA GLU A 490 -13.18 -3.09 -16.51
C GLU A 490 -13.34 -2.59 -15.07
N HIS A 491 -12.32 -1.87 -14.58
CA HIS A 491 -12.35 -1.12 -13.33
C HIS A 491 -12.08 0.34 -13.61
N GLU A 492 -12.96 1.20 -13.11
CA GLU A 492 -12.90 2.63 -13.30
C GLU A 492 -12.39 3.33 -12.05
N PHE A 493 -11.45 4.25 -12.25
CA PHE A 493 -10.82 5.06 -11.22
C PHE A 493 -11.06 6.54 -11.51
N LYS A 494 -10.94 7.39 -10.48
CA LYS A 494 -10.95 8.84 -10.67
C LYS A 494 -9.82 9.22 -11.62
N SER A 495 -10.18 9.91 -12.71
CA SER A 495 -9.19 10.37 -13.69
C SER A 495 -8.12 11.17 -12.97
N SER A 496 -6.88 10.95 -13.38
CA SER A 496 -5.73 11.67 -12.86
C SER A 496 -5.54 11.42 -11.36
N LYS A 497 -5.75 10.19 -10.89
CA LYS A 497 -5.54 9.80 -9.47
C LYS A 497 -4.71 8.53 -9.31
N THR A 498 -4.28 7.93 -10.41
CA THR A 498 -3.42 6.75 -10.41
C THR A 498 -2.08 7.09 -11.08
N ASP A 499 -1.03 6.36 -10.72
CA ASP A 499 0.25 6.35 -11.44
C ASP A 499 0.30 5.20 -12.47
N ASN A 500 -0.87 4.82 -13.00
CA ASN A 500 -1.03 3.80 -14.03
C ASN A 500 -0.66 4.33 -15.41
N TYR A 501 -0.10 3.49 -16.29
CA TYR A 501 0.18 3.88 -17.68
C TYR A 501 -1.06 4.32 -18.46
N MET A 502 -2.26 3.88 -18.09
CA MET A 502 -3.51 4.20 -18.78
C MET A 502 -4.30 5.35 -18.12
N ASP A 503 -3.66 6.19 -17.31
CA ASP A 503 -4.24 7.40 -16.72
C ASP A 503 -3.66 8.70 -17.35
N TYR A 504 -4.26 9.86 -17.07
CA TYR A 504 -3.91 11.18 -17.62
C TYR A 504 -2.90 12.00 -16.78
N GLN A 505 -2.48 11.55 -15.58
CA GLN A 505 -1.57 12.31 -14.71
C GLN A 505 -0.09 11.90 -14.76
N ASN A 506 0.77 12.84 -14.38
CA ASN A 506 2.22 12.79 -14.52
C ASN A 506 2.90 12.05 -13.35
N ASN A 507 3.06 10.75 -13.55
CA ASN A 507 4.24 9.95 -13.19
C ASN A 507 3.84 8.48 -13.41
N LYS A 508 3.57 8.10 -14.67
CA LYS A 508 3.12 6.76 -15.03
C LYS A 508 4.23 5.75 -14.69
N LYS A 509 3.90 4.74 -13.88
CA LYS A 509 4.88 3.79 -13.31
C LYS A 509 4.51 2.33 -13.54
N HIS A 510 3.22 1.99 -13.55
CA HIS A 510 2.82 0.59 -13.48
C HIS A 510 1.50 0.30 -14.21
N THR A 511 1.17 -0.98 -14.26
CA THR A 511 -0.11 -1.53 -14.71
C THR A 511 -0.66 -2.46 -13.64
N TYR A 512 -1.98 -2.61 -13.57
CA TYR A 512 -2.67 -3.52 -12.67
C TYR A 512 -2.66 -4.95 -13.22
N LYS A 513 -2.86 -5.94 -12.35
CA LYS A 513 -2.89 -7.36 -12.72
C LYS A 513 -3.95 -7.68 -13.77
N TRP A 514 -5.14 -7.09 -13.68
CA TRP A 514 -6.19 -7.29 -14.71
C TRP A 514 -5.76 -6.74 -16.08
N GLN A 515 -4.95 -5.69 -16.11
CA GLN A 515 -4.36 -5.18 -17.36
C GLN A 515 -3.29 -6.13 -17.90
N TRP A 516 -2.52 -6.81 -17.05
CA TRP A 516 -1.56 -7.82 -17.48
C TRP A 516 -2.26 -8.97 -18.21
N GLU A 517 -3.35 -9.47 -17.63
CA GLU A 517 -4.20 -10.50 -18.24
C GLU A 517 -4.81 -10.00 -19.56
N LYS A 518 -5.35 -8.79 -19.56
CA LYS A 518 -5.95 -8.22 -20.77
C LYS A 518 -4.95 -8.02 -21.90
N LEU A 519 -3.73 -7.62 -21.59
CA LEU A 519 -2.65 -7.52 -22.58
C LEU A 519 -2.26 -8.92 -23.09
N GLN A 520 -2.23 -9.93 -22.23
CA GLN A 520 -1.94 -11.32 -22.61
C GLN A 520 -3.03 -11.95 -23.51
N GLU A 521 -4.24 -11.41 -23.50
CA GLU A 521 -5.32 -11.79 -24.42
C GLU A 521 -5.18 -11.18 -25.83
N TYR A 522 -4.22 -10.29 -26.06
CA TYR A 522 -4.05 -9.66 -27.36
C TYR A 522 -3.82 -10.73 -28.44
N SER A 523 -4.72 -10.78 -29.43
CA SER A 523 -4.83 -11.91 -30.36
C SER A 523 -3.62 -12.13 -31.26
N LYS A 524 -2.74 -11.14 -31.37
CA LYS A 524 -1.53 -11.19 -32.19
C LYS A 524 -0.28 -11.65 -31.43
N LEU A 525 -0.40 -11.91 -30.13
CA LEU A 525 0.70 -12.46 -29.32
C LEU A 525 0.97 -13.92 -29.67
N LYS A 526 2.25 -14.29 -29.69
CA LYS A 526 2.77 -15.64 -29.97
C LYS A 526 3.15 -16.37 -28.68
#